data_AF-A0A8X6KA75-F1
#
_entry.id   AF-A0A8X6KA75-F1
#
_cell.length_a   1.000
_cell.length_b   1.000
_cell.length_c   1.000
_cell.angle_alpha   90.00
_cell.angle_beta   90.00
_cell.angle_gamma   90.00
#
_symmetry.space_group_name_H-M   'P 1'
#
loop_
_entity.id
_entity.type
_entity.pdbx_description
1 polymer ?
#
loop_
_entity_poly.entity_id
_entity_poly.type
_entity_poly.pdbx_seq_one_letter_code
_entity_poly.pdbx_strand_id
1 'polypeptide(L)'
;MMSCSCIFILIFGLSFTLFFVIGDDSSETPCKGSSVFYDETAFTGSLDELDSQECDCGISTERISDDPNQCHDDDDVQCDPEYPYRTFNGTCNNLDYPLWGRANECYLRILPPFYDGFEGERKSTQGGSLPQPRDITLNVVSKLQKPAPKISFMFSIYGQTVAHDSSLAPPERATSCCDLASKNDSSCISIAVRPNDPFFSKFNVTCLELTRTEKCNSCNTEKREQINRSTASLDASIVYGTNDDRANSLRTLDETGKMIISSTENGNFLPVNNSDTTDFFCTEEEKSESKCFYSGDPRVNQHVPLSGMQTLFVREHNRIATILKDLNPQWDEERLYQEARFDNVSDHETK
;
A
#
# COMPACT_ATOMS: atom_id res chain seq x y z
N MET A 1 -20.10 19.59 -32.21
CA MET A 1 -20.23 20.88 -31.50
C MET A 1 -19.76 20.64 -30.08
N MET A 2 -18.79 21.45 -29.64
CA MET A 2 -18.16 21.38 -28.32
C MET A 2 -19.18 21.69 -27.21
N SER A 3 -19.03 21.06 -26.06
CA SER A 3 -19.33 21.71 -24.78
C SER A 3 -18.19 21.40 -23.81
N CYS A 4 -17.42 22.44 -23.53
CA CYS A 4 -16.42 22.49 -22.49
C CYS A 4 -17.13 23.07 -21.25
N SER A 5 -16.91 22.51 -20.07
CA SER A 5 -17.32 23.18 -18.83
C SER A 5 -16.21 23.02 -17.80
N CYS A 6 -15.47 24.12 -17.61
CA CYS A 6 -14.56 24.34 -16.51
C CYS A 6 -15.37 24.47 -15.21
N ILE A 7 -14.97 23.78 -14.14
CA ILE A 7 -15.43 24.06 -12.79
C ILE A 7 -14.28 24.75 -12.05
N PHE A 8 -14.54 26.00 -11.66
CA PHE A 8 -13.71 26.79 -10.75
C PHE A 8 -13.91 26.26 -9.33
N ILE A 9 -12.82 26.04 -8.60
CA ILE A 9 -12.85 25.80 -7.14
C ILE A 9 -12.46 27.12 -6.46
N LEU A 10 -13.43 27.71 -5.75
CA LEU A 10 -13.23 28.80 -4.79
C LEU A 10 -13.06 28.18 -3.41
N ILE A 11 -11.93 28.46 -2.75
CA ILE A 11 -11.57 27.94 -1.43
C ILE A 11 -12.15 28.87 -0.36
N PHE A 12 -13.07 28.36 0.45
CA PHE A 12 -13.27 28.78 1.85
C PHE A 12 -13.66 27.53 2.66
N GLY A 13 -13.15 27.46 3.89
CA GLY A 13 -12.97 26.20 4.63
C GLY A 13 -14.22 25.52 5.17
N LEU A 14 -13.94 24.36 5.78
CA LEU A 14 -14.78 23.37 6.46
C LEU A 14 -15.19 22.15 5.61
N SER A 15 -14.80 20.98 6.13
CA SER A 15 -15.13 19.58 5.78
C SER A 15 -15.27 19.20 4.31
N PHE A 16 -14.31 18.43 3.80
CA PHE A 16 -14.44 17.73 2.52
C PHE A 16 -14.91 16.29 2.73
N THR A 17 -16.08 15.96 2.18
CA THR A 17 -16.44 14.59 1.78
C THR A 17 -15.98 14.41 0.34
N LEU A 18 -15.06 13.47 0.10
CA LEU A 18 -14.60 13.11 -1.25
C LEU A 18 -15.66 12.23 -1.91
N PHE A 19 -16.20 12.65 -3.06
CA PHE A 19 -17.07 11.79 -3.88
C PHE A 19 -16.25 11.12 -4.97
N PHE A 20 -16.03 9.80 -4.86
CA PHE A 20 -15.60 8.98 -5.98
C PHE A 20 -16.84 8.42 -6.68
N VAL A 21 -16.99 8.72 -7.97
CA VAL A 21 -17.95 8.02 -8.84
C VAL A 21 -17.15 6.99 -9.62
N ILE A 22 -17.32 5.71 -9.30
CA ILE A 22 -16.85 4.60 -10.12
C ILE A 22 -18.08 4.14 -10.92
N GLY A 23 -18.19 4.60 -12.17
CA GLY A 23 -19.24 4.18 -13.08
C GLY A 23 -18.81 2.94 -13.86
N ASP A 24 -19.71 1.97 -13.99
CA ASP A 24 -19.66 0.96 -15.04
C ASP A 24 -20.04 1.61 -16.38
N ASP A 25 -19.30 1.31 -17.44
CA ASP A 25 -19.45 1.91 -18.79
C ASP A 25 -20.71 1.41 -19.52
N SER A 26 -21.66 0.80 -18.79
CA SER A 26 -22.83 0.10 -19.32
C SER A 26 -24.17 0.80 -19.05
N SER A 27 -24.20 1.92 -18.32
CA SER A 27 -25.46 2.66 -18.07
C SER A 27 -25.36 4.15 -18.42
N GLU A 28 -26.24 4.62 -19.32
CA GLU A 28 -26.35 6.03 -19.73
C GLU A 28 -27.01 6.93 -18.66
N THR A 29 -27.12 6.48 -17.41
CA THR A 29 -27.77 7.21 -16.31
C THR A 29 -26.76 7.61 -15.24
N PRO A 30 -26.53 8.91 -14.98
CA PRO A 30 -25.63 9.35 -13.93
C PRO A 30 -26.22 9.03 -12.54
N CYS A 31 -25.50 8.23 -11.75
CA CYS A 31 -25.87 7.95 -10.36
C CYS A 31 -25.81 9.25 -9.54
N LYS A 32 -26.97 9.71 -9.04
CA LYS A 32 -27.05 10.77 -8.03
C LYS A 32 -27.14 10.11 -6.65
N GLY A 33 -26.12 10.31 -5.82
CA GLY A 33 -26.31 10.42 -4.38
C GLY A 33 -26.15 9.17 -3.50
N SER A 34 -25.18 8.30 -3.73
CA SER A 34 -24.77 7.29 -2.75
C SER A 34 -23.41 7.66 -2.15
N SER A 35 -23.41 8.14 -0.90
CA SER A 35 -22.19 8.37 -0.11
C SER A 35 -21.74 7.07 0.56
N VAL A 36 -20.44 6.78 0.49
CA VAL A 36 -19.81 5.57 1.07
C VAL A 36 -19.54 5.71 2.58
N PHE A 37 -19.68 6.91 3.13
CA PHE A 37 -19.48 7.18 4.56
C PHE A 37 -20.73 7.86 5.12
N TYR A 38 -21.47 7.15 5.96
CA TYR A 38 -22.50 7.74 6.81
C TYR A 38 -21.91 8.01 8.19
N ASP A 39 -21.91 9.28 8.58
CA ASP A 39 -21.63 9.73 9.95
C ASP A 39 -22.99 9.76 10.71
N GLU A 40 -23.09 9.01 11.80
CA GLU A 40 -24.33 8.86 12.59
C GLU A 40 -24.70 10.09 13.45
N THR A 41 -23.99 11.21 13.32
CA THR A 41 -24.17 12.35 14.25
C THR A 41 -25.22 13.40 13.85
N ALA A 42 -25.97 13.24 12.77
CA ALA A 42 -26.97 14.24 12.40
C ALA A 42 -28.17 13.73 11.60
N PHE A 43 -29.08 12.96 12.20
CA PHE A 43 -30.51 13.02 11.81
C PHE A 43 -31.44 12.41 12.87
N THR A 44 -32.18 13.27 13.58
CA THR A 44 -33.37 12.88 14.34
C THR A 44 -34.59 13.11 13.44
N GLY A 45 -34.95 12.11 12.65
CA GLY A 45 -36.13 12.15 11.78
C GLY A 45 -36.67 10.75 11.53
N SER A 46 -37.96 10.55 11.79
CA SER A 46 -38.65 9.26 11.61
C SER A 46 -38.56 8.77 10.17
N LEU A 47 -38.10 7.53 10.00
CA LEU A 47 -38.19 6.77 8.76
C LEU A 47 -39.64 6.33 8.54
N ASP A 48 -40.44 7.17 7.89
CA ASP A 48 -41.66 6.72 7.23
C ASP A 48 -41.81 7.50 5.91
N GLU A 49 -41.97 6.74 4.82
CA GLU A 49 -42.35 7.16 3.47
C GLU A 49 -41.31 7.95 2.63
N LEU A 50 -40.36 7.24 2.03
CA LEU A 50 -39.88 7.60 0.68
C LEU A 50 -39.79 6.34 -0.19
N ASP A 51 -40.58 6.38 -1.26
CA ASP A 51 -40.84 5.36 -2.27
C ASP A 51 -39.54 4.84 -2.92
N SER A 52 -39.31 3.54 -2.81
CA SER A 52 -38.11 2.84 -3.26
C SER A 52 -38.14 2.63 -4.78
N GLN A 53 -37.58 3.57 -5.53
CA GLN A 53 -37.06 3.27 -6.86
C GLN A 53 -35.52 3.22 -6.75
N GLU A 54 -35.02 2.11 -6.21
CA GLU A 54 -33.59 1.81 -6.09
C GLU A 54 -32.94 1.78 -7.48
N CYS A 55 -32.09 2.76 -7.75
CA CYS A 55 -31.05 2.62 -8.75
C CYS A 55 -30.01 1.64 -8.19
N ASP A 56 -30.20 0.34 -8.47
CA ASP A 56 -29.22 -0.69 -8.15
C ASP A 56 -27.93 -0.44 -8.95
N CYS A 57 -26.94 0.15 -8.28
CA CYS A 57 -25.61 0.36 -8.83
C CYS A 57 -24.72 -0.89 -8.70
N GLY A 58 -25.28 -2.03 -8.25
CA GLY A 58 -24.51 -3.23 -7.89
C GLY A 58 -23.58 -3.03 -6.70
N ILE A 59 -23.72 -1.91 -5.97
CA ILE A 59 -22.97 -1.61 -4.75
C ILE A 59 -23.83 -2.09 -3.60
N SER A 60 -23.39 -3.16 -2.93
CA SER A 60 -24.05 -3.69 -1.74
C SER A 60 -24.28 -2.58 -0.71
N THR A 61 -25.50 -2.48 -0.19
CA THR A 61 -25.85 -1.65 0.96
C THR A 61 -25.52 -2.33 2.28
N GLU A 62 -24.98 -3.54 2.26
CA GLU A 62 -24.39 -4.14 3.45
C GLU A 62 -23.29 -3.20 3.93
N ARG A 63 -23.29 -2.89 5.23
CA ARG A 63 -22.22 -2.13 5.85
C ARG A 63 -20.90 -2.75 5.40
N ILE A 64 -19.92 -1.91 5.05
CA ILE A 64 -18.52 -2.29 5.00
C ILE A 64 -18.09 -2.62 6.44
N SER A 65 -18.63 -3.68 7.03
CA SER A 65 -18.45 -4.05 8.44
C SER A 65 -18.12 -5.52 8.65
N ASP A 66 -18.14 -6.34 7.61
CA ASP A 66 -17.60 -7.69 7.75
C ASP A 66 -16.11 -7.62 7.40
N ASP A 67 -15.32 -7.31 8.43
CA ASP A 67 -13.87 -7.48 8.39
C ASP A 67 -13.59 -8.86 7.77
N PRO A 68 -12.86 -8.94 6.64
CA PRO A 68 -12.57 -10.20 5.98
C PRO A 68 -11.86 -11.21 6.90
N ASN A 69 -11.36 -10.76 8.06
CA ASN A 69 -10.60 -11.51 9.03
C ASN A 69 -11.36 -11.82 10.34
N GLN A 70 -12.68 -11.61 10.41
CA GLN A 70 -13.55 -11.96 11.57
C GLN A 70 -13.45 -13.43 12.06
N CYS A 71 -12.64 -14.26 11.41
CA CYS A 71 -12.48 -15.67 11.71
C CYS A 71 -11.12 -16.02 12.33
N HIS A 72 -10.21 -15.06 12.50
CA HIS A 72 -9.13 -15.24 13.45
C HIS A 72 -9.79 -15.32 14.84
N ASP A 73 -9.52 -16.40 15.59
CA ASP A 73 -9.84 -16.43 17.02
C ASP A 73 -9.42 -15.08 17.59
N ASP A 74 -10.34 -14.39 18.27
CA ASP A 74 -10.10 -13.09 18.89
C ASP A 74 -8.79 -13.18 19.69
N ASP A 75 -7.68 -12.75 19.09
CA ASP A 75 -6.58 -12.23 19.87
C ASP A 75 -7.27 -11.16 20.69
N ASP A 76 -7.42 -11.38 21.99
CA ASP A 76 -8.02 -10.44 22.92
C ASP A 76 -7.06 -9.23 23.01
N VAL A 77 -7.06 -8.43 21.95
CA VAL A 77 -6.20 -7.26 21.77
C VAL A 77 -6.75 -6.21 22.71
N GLN A 78 -6.17 -6.18 23.89
CA GLN A 78 -6.46 -5.18 24.90
C GLN A 78 -5.77 -3.87 24.50
N CYS A 79 -6.59 -2.89 24.13
CA CYS A 79 -6.11 -1.55 23.80
C CYS A 79 -6.10 -0.66 25.04
N ASP A 80 -5.00 0.06 25.24
CA ASP A 80 -4.93 1.16 26.20
C ASP A 80 -5.35 2.47 25.49
N PRO A 81 -6.54 3.02 25.78
CA PRO A 81 -7.02 4.25 25.15
C PRO A 81 -6.23 5.49 25.58
N GLU A 82 -5.43 5.40 26.64
CA GLU A 82 -4.58 6.50 27.12
C GLU A 82 -3.15 6.42 26.56
N TYR A 83 -2.79 5.34 25.86
CA TYR A 83 -1.47 5.20 25.26
C TYR A 83 -1.29 6.20 24.11
N PRO A 84 -0.29 7.09 24.16
CA PRO A 84 -0.25 8.28 23.29
C PRO A 84 0.34 8.03 21.90
N TYR A 85 0.89 6.83 21.62
CA TYR A 85 1.61 6.55 20.39
C TYR A 85 0.95 5.42 19.59
N ARG A 86 1.05 5.48 18.26
CA ARG A 86 0.57 4.41 17.39
C ARG A 86 1.44 3.16 17.58
N THR A 87 0.83 1.98 17.58
CA THR A 87 1.58 0.70 17.47
C THR A 87 2.28 0.61 16.11
N PHE A 88 3.31 -0.22 15.97
CA PHE A 88 4.01 -0.38 14.69
C PHE A 88 3.24 -1.22 13.67
N ASN A 89 2.49 -2.21 14.15
CA ASN A 89 1.65 -3.05 13.29
C ASN A 89 0.27 -2.43 13.03
N GLY A 90 -0.06 -1.28 13.61
CA GLY A 90 -1.33 -0.59 13.37
C GLY A 90 -2.52 -1.07 14.21
N THR A 91 -2.33 -2.01 15.16
CA THR A 91 -3.40 -2.39 16.09
C THR A 91 -3.80 -1.23 17.00
N CYS A 92 -5.04 -1.26 17.51
CA CYS A 92 -5.60 -0.26 18.43
C CYS A 92 -5.73 1.16 17.84
N ASN A 93 -5.59 1.34 16.53
CA ASN A 93 -5.91 2.60 15.87
C ASN A 93 -7.42 2.89 15.94
N ASN A 94 -8.24 1.83 15.81
CA ASN A 94 -9.66 1.85 16.13
C ASN A 94 -9.87 1.07 17.45
N LEU A 95 -10.44 1.69 18.48
CA LEU A 95 -10.63 1.08 19.79
C LEU A 95 -11.79 0.08 19.84
N ASP A 96 -12.82 0.28 19.00
CA ASP A 96 -13.96 -0.64 18.89
C ASP A 96 -13.61 -1.86 18.03
N TYR A 97 -12.71 -1.67 17.06
CA TYR A 97 -12.21 -2.69 16.15
C TYR A 97 -10.67 -2.70 16.10
N PRO A 98 -10.01 -3.25 17.14
CA PRO A 98 -8.55 -3.18 17.32
C PRO A 98 -7.69 -3.69 16.17
N LEU A 99 -8.23 -4.55 15.31
CA LEU A 99 -7.51 -5.18 14.20
C LEU A 99 -7.62 -4.41 12.88
N TRP A 100 -8.52 -3.43 12.78
CA TRP A 100 -8.75 -2.72 11.53
C TRP A 100 -7.53 -1.94 11.06
N GLY A 101 -7.07 -2.27 9.84
CA GLY A 101 -5.94 -1.61 9.21
C GLY A 101 -4.57 -2.03 9.76
N ARG A 102 -4.49 -3.08 10.59
CA ARG A 102 -3.21 -3.64 11.02
C ARG A 102 -2.48 -4.30 9.84
N ALA A 103 -1.15 -4.34 9.92
CA ALA A 103 -0.31 -5.03 8.96
C ALA A 103 -0.47 -6.55 9.04
N ASN A 104 -0.17 -7.23 7.93
CA ASN A 104 -0.32 -8.67 7.74
C ASN A 104 -1.78 -9.16 7.75
N GLU A 105 -2.69 -8.35 7.22
CA GLU A 105 -4.13 -8.66 7.13
C GLU A 105 -4.64 -8.72 5.70
N CYS A 106 -5.80 -9.35 5.48
CA CYS A 106 -6.47 -9.31 4.19
C CYS A 106 -6.80 -7.87 3.78
N TYR A 107 -6.65 -7.56 2.49
CA TYR A 107 -7.24 -6.33 1.95
C TYR A 107 -8.76 -6.34 2.10
N LEU A 108 -9.32 -5.16 2.40
CA LEU A 108 -10.74 -4.93 2.32
C LEU A 108 -11.21 -4.96 0.85
N ARG A 109 -12.34 -5.62 0.60
CA ARG A 109 -13.00 -5.64 -0.71
C ARG A 109 -14.10 -4.59 -0.77
N ILE A 110 -13.93 -3.59 -1.64
CA ILE A 110 -15.02 -2.64 -1.98
C ILE A 110 -16.06 -3.31 -2.88
N LEU A 111 -15.63 -4.27 -3.72
CA LEU A 111 -16.48 -5.08 -4.58
C LEU A 111 -16.10 -6.56 -4.48
N PRO A 112 -17.04 -7.50 -4.67
CA PRO A 112 -16.74 -8.92 -4.66
C PRO A 112 -15.63 -9.31 -5.66
N PRO A 113 -14.72 -10.23 -5.30
CA PRO A 113 -13.66 -10.70 -6.19
C PRO A 113 -14.20 -11.48 -7.39
N PHE A 114 -13.61 -11.26 -8.56
CA PHE A 114 -14.03 -11.92 -9.81
C PHE A 114 -12.97 -12.88 -10.37
N TYR A 115 -13.09 -14.15 -9.99
CA TYR A 115 -12.25 -15.27 -10.44
C TYR A 115 -13.08 -16.41 -11.06
N ASP A 116 -12.46 -17.16 -11.97
CA ASP A 116 -12.96 -18.45 -12.43
C ASP A 116 -12.73 -19.51 -11.34
N GLY A 117 -13.80 -20.02 -10.72
CA GLY A 117 -13.67 -20.84 -9.52
C GLY A 117 -13.10 -20.06 -8.34
N PHE A 118 -12.36 -20.71 -7.44
CA PHE A 118 -11.83 -20.05 -6.23
C PHE A 118 -10.74 -19.01 -6.55
N GLU A 119 -9.84 -19.33 -7.48
CA GLU A 119 -8.65 -18.52 -7.77
C GLU A 119 -8.17 -18.60 -9.22
N GLY A 120 -8.97 -19.09 -10.16
CA GLY A 120 -8.59 -19.13 -11.58
C GLY A 120 -8.66 -17.76 -12.25
N GLU A 121 -7.90 -17.58 -13.33
CA GLU A 121 -7.93 -16.37 -14.15
C GLU A 121 -9.36 -16.04 -14.61
N ARG A 122 -9.73 -14.75 -14.52
CA ARG A 122 -11.04 -14.28 -14.96
C ARG A 122 -11.27 -14.64 -16.44
N LYS A 123 -12.46 -15.16 -16.73
CA LYS A 123 -12.93 -15.37 -18.11
C LYS A 123 -13.64 -14.15 -18.66
N SER A 124 -13.62 -14.03 -19.99
CA SER A 124 -14.46 -13.09 -20.74
C SER A 124 -15.95 -13.36 -20.46
N THR A 125 -16.80 -12.34 -20.62
CA THR A 125 -18.26 -12.48 -20.55
C THR A 125 -18.81 -13.46 -21.59
N GLN A 126 -18.05 -13.73 -22.65
CA GLN A 126 -18.36 -14.73 -23.68
C GLN A 126 -17.83 -16.15 -23.34
N GLY A 127 -17.22 -16.34 -22.17
CA GLY A 127 -16.69 -17.62 -21.68
C GLY A 127 -15.26 -17.97 -22.12
N GLY A 128 -14.65 -17.18 -23.01
CA GLY A 128 -13.27 -17.37 -23.48
C GLY A 128 -12.20 -16.72 -22.59
N SER A 129 -10.92 -16.94 -22.90
CA SER A 129 -9.79 -16.30 -22.24
C SER A 129 -9.73 -14.79 -22.52
N LEU A 130 -9.19 -14.02 -21.57
CA LEU A 130 -8.91 -12.60 -21.75
C LEU A 130 -7.64 -12.38 -22.60
N PRO A 131 -7.49 -11.20 -23.25
CA PRO A 131 -6.27 -10.86 -23.97
C PRO A 131 -5.04 -10.88 -23.03
N GLN A 132 -3.91 -11.36 -23.56
CA GLN A 132 -2.65 -11.40 -22.81
C GLN A 132 -2.20 -9.97 -22.42
N PRO A 133 -1.70 -9.73 -21.18
CA PRO A 133 -1.27 -8.41 -20.72
C PRO A 133 -0.24 -7.74 -21.64
N ARG A 134 0.67 -8.54 -22.23
CA ARG A 134 1.66 -8.05 -23.18
C ARG A 134 1.02 -7.53 -24.46
N ASP A 135 -0.04 -8.17 -24.94
CA ASP A 135 -0.75 -7.74 -26.15
C ASP A 135 -1.54 -6.44 -25.92
N ILE A 136 -2.10 -6.26 -24.72
CA ILE A 136 -2.70 -4.99 -24.32
C ILE A 136 -1.64 -3.88 -24.34
N THR A 137 -0.46 -4.14 -23.77
CA THR A 137 0.66 -3.17 -23.77
C THR A 137 1.08 -2.77 -25.18
N LEU A 138 1.09 -3.72 -26.12
CA LEU A 138 1.50 -3.45 -27.50
C LEU A 138 0.46 -2.68 -28.32
N ASN A 139 -0.82 -2.92 -28.07
CA ASN A 139 -1.91 -2.39 -28.90
C ASN A 139 -2.61 -1.17 -28.29
N VAL A 140 -2.58 -1.00 -26.96
CA VAL A 140 -3.34 0.03 -26.25
C VAL A 140 -2.43 1.09 -25.64
N VAL A 141 -1.32 0.69 -25.00
CA VAL A 141 -0.45 1.64 -24.27
C VAL A 141 0.38 2.45 -25.26
N SER A 142 0.15 3.77 -25.27
CA SER A 142 0.89 4.69 -26.12
C SER A 142 2.35 4.82 -25.68
N LYS A 143 3.28 4.74 -26.63
CA LYS A 143 4.72 4.96 -26.39
C LYS A 143 5.12 6.44 -26.45
N LEU A 144 4.15 7.36 -26.42
CA LEU A 144 4.41 8.79 -26.53
C LEU A 144 4.91 9.35 -25.20
N GLN A 145 6.16 9.81 -25.17
CA GLN A 145 6.68 10.59 -24.07
C GLN A 145 6.15 12.03 -24.16
N LYS A 146 5.28 12.41 -23.23
CA LYS A 146 4.76 13.78 -23.11
C LYS A 146 5.15 14.34 -21.74
N PRO A 147 6.21 15.17 -21.65
CA PRO A 147 6.60 15.79 -20.40
C PRO A 147 5.47 16.66 -19.84
N ALA A 148 5.27 16.62 -18.52
CA ALA A 148 4.34 17.48 -17.81
C ALA A 148 5.10 18.68 -17.22
N PRO A 149 5.14 19.86 -17.89
CA PRO A 149 6.03 20.96 -17.52
C PRO A 149 5.69 21.63 -16.17
N LYS A 150 4.52 21.31 -15.59
CA LYS A 150 4.03 21.88 -14.33
C LYS A 150 4.12 20.91 -13.15
N ILE A 151 4.57 19.68 -13.39
CA ILE A 151 4.65 18.63 -12.36
C ILE A 151 6.11 18.22 -12.25
N SER A 152 6.68 18.37 -11.05
CA SER A 152 8.04 17.92 -10.82
C SER A 152 8.08 16.39 -10.72
N PHE A 153 9.25 15.81 -10.98
CA PHE A 153 9.46 14.38 -10.81
C PHE A 153 9.18 13.90 -9.37
N MET A 154 9.35 14.79 -8.38
CA MET A 154 9.06 14.50 -6.98
C MET A 154 7.60 14.08 -6.75
N PHE A 155 6.66 14.57 -7.56
CA PHE A 155 5.26 14.17 -7.46
C PHE A 155 5.10 12.65 -7.62
N SER A 156 5.78 12.05 -8.60
CA SER A 156 5.72 10.60 -8.83
C SER A 156 6.42 9.81 -7.74
N ILE A 157 7.54 10.33 -7.23
CA ILE A 157 8.30 9.66 -6.16
C ILE A 157 7.52 9.68 -4.86
N TYR A 158 6.97 10.85 -4.47
CA TYR A 158 6.16 10.97 -3.26
C TYR A 158 4.86 10.16 -3.35
N GLY A 159 4.21 10.14 -4.51
CA GLY A 159 3.06 9.27 -4.74
C GLY A 159 3.39 7.79 -4.52
N GLN A 160 4.60 7.35 -4.90
CA GLN A 160 5.08 6.01 -4.59
C GLN A 160 5.39 5.82 -3.10
N THR A 161 5.98 6.82 -2.43
CA THR A 161 6.22 6.82 -0.98
C THR A 161 4.92 6.57 -0.21
N VAL A 162 3.85 7.32 -0.52
CA VAL A 162 2.52 7.13 0.09
C VAL A 162 1.93 5.75 -0.20
N ALA A 163 2.09 5.25 -1.44
CA ALA A 163 1.61 3.92 -1.80
C ALA A 163 2.34 2.80 -1.03
N HIS A 164 3.64 2.97 -0.76
CA HIS A 164 4.41 1.99 0.02
C HIS A 164 4.05 2.00 1.50
N ASP A 165 3.63 3.15 2.04
CA ASP A 165 3.24 3.29 3.44
C ASP A 165 1.93 2.56 3.77
N SER A 166 0.99 2.58 2.83
CA SER A 166 -0.36 2.03 3.03
C SER A 166 -0.58 0.63 2.46
N SER A 167 0.31 0.15 1.57
CA SER A 167 0.08 -1.10 0.86
C SER A 167 1.36 -1.87 0.54
N LEU A 168 1.31 -3.17 0.82
CA LEU A 168 2.29 -4.14 0.36
C LEU A 168 1.63 -5.49 0.12
N ALA A 169 1.47 -5.85 -1.15
CA ALA A 169 0.97 -7.15 -1.57
C ALA A 169 2.16 -8.00 -2.08
N PRO A 170 2.84 -8.78 -1.22
CA PRO A 170 4.06 -9.49 -1.59
C PRO A 170 3.74 -10.64 -2.56
N PRO A 171 4.68 -11.05 -3.44
CA PRO A 171 4.52 -12.24 -4.25
C PRO A 171 4.57 -13.51 -3.39
N GLU A 172 3.86 -14.56 -3.81
CA GLU A 172 4.10 -15.91 -3.32
C GLU A 172 5.53 -16.35 -3.66
N ARG A 173 6.05 -17.33 -2.93
CA ARG A 173 7.36 -17.89 -3.23
C ARG A 173 7.24 -18.89 -4.38
N ALA A 174 7.55 -18.44 -5.59
CA ALA A 174 7.80 -19.31 -6.73
C ALA A 174 9.27 -19.18 -7.18
N THR A 175 9.86 -20.27 -7.66
CA THR A 175 11.27 -20.29 -8.10
C THR A 175 11.45 -19.69 -9.50
N SER A 176 10.59 -20.06 -10.46
CA SER A 176 10.63 -19.60 -11.86
C SER A 176 9.34 -20.03 -12.55
N CYS A 177 8.50 -19.08 -12.93
CA CYS A 177 7.20 -19.31 -13.56
C CYS A 177 7.26 -19.47 -15.08
N CYS A 178 8.39 -19.17 -15.71
CA CYS A 178 8.62 -19.50 -17.12
C CYS A 178 9.21 -20.89 -17.33
N ASP A 179 9.73 -21.52 -16.27
CA ASP A 179 10.22 -22.89 -16.36
C ASP A 179 9.08 -23.88 -16.58
N LEU A 180 9.30 -24.84 -17.49
CA LEU A 180 8.34 -25.89 -17.79
C LEU A 180 7.99 -26.75 -16.55
N ALA A 181 8.91 -26.84 -15.58
CA ALA A 181 8.70 -27.55 -14.33
C ALA A 181 7.61 -26.90 -13.46
N SER A 182 7.43 -25.59 -13.56
CA SER A 182 6.50 -24.80 -12.75
C SER A 182 5.16 -24.53 -13.45
N LYS A 183 4.92 -25.16 -14.60
CA LYS A 183 3.72 -24.93 -15.42
C LYS A 183 2.41 -25.22 -14.70
N ASN A 184 2.43 -26.10 -13.70
CA ASN A 184 1.27 -26.48 -12.89
C ASN A 184 1.31 -25.87 -11.47
N ASP A 185 2.27 -24.99 -11.20
CA ASP A 185 2.35 -24.30 -9.92
C ASP A 185 1.23 -23.26 -9.83
N SER A 186 0.36 -23.40 -8.83
CA SER A 186 -0.78 -22.49 -8.61
C SER A 186 -0.36 -21.06 -8.28
N SER A 187 0.89 -20.87 -7.82
CA SER A 187 1.49 -19.57 -7.54
C SER A 187 1.95 -18.84 -8.81
N CYS A 188 2.05 -19.52 -9.95
CA CYS A 188 2.55 -18.93 -11.18
C CYS A 188 1.43 -18.39 -12.08
N ILE A 189 1.64 -17.18 -12.61
CA ILE A 189 0.73 -16.54 -13.59
C ILE A 189 1.56 -15.80 -14.65
N SER A 190 2.52 -16.51 -15.22
CA SER A 190 3.48 -15.94 -16.17
C SER A 190 2.81 -15.32 -17.40
N ILE A 191 3.47 -14.29 -17.97
CA ILE A 191 2.92 -13.56 -19.11
C ILE A 191 3.52 -14.14 -20.39
N ALA A 192 2.67 -14.71 -21.24
CA ALA A 192 3.09 -15.24 -22.52
C ALA A 192 3.53 -14.10 -23.47
N VAL A 193 4.64 -14.30 -24.17
CA VAL A 193 5.17 -13.38 -25.17
C VAL A 193 5.08 -14.03 -26.55
N ARG A 194 4.45 -13.32 -27.50
CA ARG A 194 4.28 -13.83 -28.86
C ARG A 194 5.63 -13.92 -29.59
N PRO A 195 5.83 -14.93 -30.47
CA PRO A 195 7.07 -15.06 -31.24
C PRO A 195 7.44 -13.83 -32.09
N ASN A 196 6.45 -13.04 -32.50
CA ASN A 196 6.63 -11.82 -33.27
C ASN A 196 6.60 -10.54 -32.42
N ASP A 197 6.80 -10.64 -31.10
CA ASP A 197 6.90 -9.46 -30.23
C ASP A 197 8.02 -8.52 -30.72
N PRO A 198 7.75 -7.22 -30.93
CA PRO A 198 8.71 -6.31 -31.57
C PRO A 198 9.99 -6.06 -30.75
N PHE A 199 9.97 -6.35 -29.45
CA PHE A 199 11.12 -6.19 -28.56
C PHE A 199 11.72 -7.54 -28.17
N PHE A 200 10.90 -8.43 -27.59
CA PHE A 200 11.37 -9.67 -26.96
C PHE A 200 11.78 -10.76 -27.95
N SER A 201 11.25 -10.76 -29.18
CA SER A 201 11.65 -11.73 -30.22
C SER A 201 13.15 -11.68 -30.54
N LYS A 202 13.78 -10.51 -30.41
CA LYS A 202 15.21 -10.30 -30.64
C LYS A 202 16.10 -11.00 -29.61
N PHE A 203 15.51 -11.38 -28.47
CA PHE A 203 16.18 -12.01 -27.34
C PHE A 203 15.69 -13.44 -27.10
N ASN A 204 14.86 -14.00 -28.01
CA ASN A 204 14.21 -15.30 -27.86
C ASN A 204 13.41 -15.46 -26.55
N VAL A 205 12.85 -14.36 -26.04
CA VAL A 205 12.02 -14.38 -24.83
C VAL A 205 10.56 -14.65 -25.22
N THR A 206 10.02 -15.77 -24.72
CA THR A 206 8.64 -16.23 -24.99
C THR A 206 7.73 -16.18 -23.75
N CYS A 207 8.29 -15.83 -22.60
CA CYS A 207 7.60 -15.78 -21.32
C CYS A 207 8.23 -14.71 -20.42
N LEU A 208 7.42 -13.98 -19.67
CA LEU A 208 7.86 -13.08 -18.59
C LEU A 208 7.44 -13.63 -17.25
N GLU A 209 8.36 -13.58 -16.29
CA GLU A 209 8.15 -14.01 -14.92
C GLU A 209 7.05 -13.19 -14.25
N LEU A 210 6.07 -13.88 -13.68
CA LEU A 210 5.06 -13.29 -12.82
C LEU A 210 4.52 -14.34 -11.86
N THR A 211 4.72 -14.06 -10.58
CA THR A 211 4.17 -14.84 -9.48
C THR A 211 2.95 -14.12 -8.92
N ARG A 212 1.96 -14.89 -8.50
CA ARG A 212 0.76 -14.38 -7.85
C ARG A 212 1.12 -13.77 -6.51
N THR A 213 0.36 -12.76 -6.10
CA THR A 213 0.43 -12.18 -4.75
C THR A 213 0.07 -13.22 -3.70
N GLU A 214 0.75 -13.22 -2.55
CA GLU A 214 0.47 -14.06 -1.39
C GLU A 214 -1.02 -14.06 -1.02
N LYS A 215 -1.56 -15.28 -0.88
CA LYS A 215 -2.93 -15.49 -0.44
C LYS A 215 -3.05 -15.13 1.04
N CYS A 216 -4.08 -14.36 1.38
CA CYS A 216 -4.45 -14.15 2.77
C CYS A 216 -5.19 -15.37 3.34
N ASN A 217 -4.89 -15.72 4.58
CA ASN A 217 -5.52 -16.84 5.29
C ASN A 217 -6.80 -16.40 6.01
N SER A 218 -7.82 -15.99 5.25
CA SER A 218 -9.16 -15.76 5.83
C SER A 218 -9.98 -17.06 5.82
N CYS A 219 -10.71 -17.31 6.91
CA CYS A 219 -11.36 -18.61 7.13
C CYS A 219 -12.69 -18.78 6.38
N ASN A 220 -13.29 -17.69 5.87
CA ASN A 220 -14.61 -17.71 5.21
C ASN A 220 -14.57 -17.05 3.82
N THR A 221 -13.52 -17.29 3.03
CA THR A 221 -13.48 -16.74 1.67
C THR A 221 -14.02 -17.74 0.65
N GLU A 222 -15.00 -17.33 -0.15
CA GLU A 222 -15.44 -18.09 -1.33
C GLU A 222 -14.44 -17.99 -2.50
N LYS A 223 -13.54 -17.00 -2.43
CA LYS A 223 -12.57 -16.64 -3.46
C LYS A 223 -11.22 -16.30 -2.81
N ARG A 224 -10.17 -16.24 -3.63
CA ARG A 224 -8.84 -15.86 -3.17
C ARG A 224 -8.77 -14.40 -2.73
N GLU A 225 -8.36 -14.18 -1.48
CA GLU A 225 -8.00 -12.87 -0.95
C GLU A 225 -6.48 -12.66 -0.89
N GLN A 226 -6.04 -11.40 -0.89
CA GLN A 226 -4.63 -11.01 -0.88
C GLN A 226 -4.29 -10.35 0.45
N ILE A 227 -3.08 -10.62 0.95
CA ILE A 227 -2.57 -10.01 2.18
C ILE A 227 -1.96 -8.63 1.91
N ASN A 228 -2.19 -7.69 2.82
CA ASN A 228 -1.46 -6.45 2.97
C ASN A 228 -0.45 -6.58 4.11
N ARG A 229 0.85 -6.51 3.81
CA ARG A 229 1.92 -6.53 4.82
C ARG A 229 2.32 -5.13 5.35
N SER A 230 1.70 -4.07 4.82
CA SER A 230 1.80 -2.71 5.36
C SER A 230 0.64 -2.42 6.31
N THR A 231 0.79 -1.43 7.18
CA THR A 231 -0.35 -0.83 7.90
C THR A 231 -1.23 -0.07 6.89
N ALA A 232 -2.52 0.10 7.18
CA ALA A 232 -3.42 0.84 6.29
C ALA A 232 -3.34 2.37 6.49
N SER A 233 -2.79 2.81 7.63
CA SER A 233 -2.65 4.23 7.98
C SER A 233 -1.40 4.83 7.34
N LEU A 234 -1.38 6.15 7.17
CA LEU A 234 -0.17 6.88 6.83
C LEU A 234 0.62 7.15 8.12
N ASP A 235 1.46 6.19 8.50
CA ASP A 235 2.21 6.20 9.77
C ASP A 235 3.73 6.12 9.58
N ALA A 236 4.18 6.36 8.34
CA ALA A 236 5.58 6.25 7.92
C ALA A 236 6.20 4.89 8.30
N SER A 237 5.42 3.80 8.28
CA SER A 237 5.90 2.42 8.40
C SER A 237 7.00 2.10 7.37
N ILE A 238 7.09 2.83 6.26
CA ILE A 238 8.25 2.75 5.33
C ILE A 238 9.60 3.07 5.98
N VAL A 239 9.59 3.83 7.07
CA VAL A 239 10.78 4.24 7.85
C VAL A 239 10.85 3.42 9.14
N TYR A 240 9.72 3.21 9.81
CA TYR A 240 9.69 2.63 11.16
C TYR A 240 9.42 1.12 11.20
N GLY A 241 9.03 0.51 10.07
CA GLY A 241 8.64 -0.89 10.00
C GLY A 241 7.22 -1.14 10.51
N THR A 242 6.75 -2.37 10.33
CA THR A 242 5.37 -2.79 10.64
C THR A 242 5.28 -3.74 11.84
N ASN A 243 6.36 -3.91 12.59
CA ASN A 243 6.43 -4.74 13.80
C ASN A 243 7.59 -4.28 14.70
N ASP A 244 7.51 -4.61 15.99
CA ASP A 244 8.47 -4.20 17.00
C ASP A 244 9.90 -4.66 16.70
N ASP A 245 10.09 -5.88 16.18
CA ASP A 245 11.43 -6.41 15.87
C ASP A 245 12.12 -5.57 14.78
N ARG A 246 11.40 -5.22 13.71
CA ARG A 246 11.90 -4.36 12.63
C ARG A 246 12.10 -2.93 13.11
N ALA A 247 11.20 -2.39 13.93
CA ALA A 247 11.35 -1.05 14.48
C ALA A 247 12.58 -0.95 15.38
N ASN A 248 12.77 -1.93 16.27
CA ASN A 248 13.91 -1.96 17.19
C ASN A 248 15.24 -2.19 16.47
N SER A 249 15.28 -3.00 15.41
CA SER A 249 16.51 -3.22 14.63
C SER A 249 16.99 -1.98 13.86
N LEU A 250 16.13 -0.98 13.70
CA LEU A 250 16.43 0.28 13.02
C LEU A 250 16.87 1.40 13.97
N ARG A 251 16.84 1.17 15.30
CA ARG A 251 17.17 2.16 16.34
C ARG A 251 18.61 2.05 16.82
N THR A 252 19.21 3.17 17.21
CA THR A 252 20.59 3.18 17.74
C THR A 252 20.69 2.56 19.13
N LEU A 253 19.62 2.63 19.93
CA LEU A 253 19.55 2.12 21.30
C LEU A 253 20.69 2.65 22.20
N ASP A 254 20.97 3.95 22.06
CA ASP A 254 22.09 4.65 22.71
C ASP A 254 21.64 5.89 23.52
N GLU A 255 20.40 5.88 24.03
CA GLU A 255 19.78 6.99 24.80
C GLU A 255 19.44 8.26 24.00
N THR A 256 19.75 8.29 22.69
CA THR A 256 19.51 9.46 21.84
C THR A 256 18.12 9.48 21.18
N GLY A 257 17.42 8.35 21.17
CA GLY A 257 16.14 8.17 20.46
C GLY A 257 16.28 8.20 18.94
N LYS A 258 17.48 7.95 18.40
CA LYS A 258 17.77 8.05 16.96
C LYS A 258 17.62 6.71 16.22
N MET A 259 17.49 6.83 14.91
CA MET A 259 17.59 5.75 13.95
C MET A 259 19.05 5.54 13.52
N ILE A 260 19.43 4.28 13.28
CA ILE A 260 20.75 3.91 12.79
C ILE A 260 20.97 4.54 11.41
N ILE A 261 22.19 5.02 11.17
CA ILE A 261 22.63 5.55 9.88
C ILE A 261 23.99 4.95 9.50
N SER A 262 24.28 4.93 8.20
CA SER A 262 25.63 4.72 7.68
C SER A 262 26.27 6.07 7.37
N SER A 263 27.24 6.49 8.17
CA SER A 263 27.96 7.75 7.98
C SER A 263 29.06 7.59 6.95
N THR A 264 29.03 8.41 5.90
CA THR A 264 30.03 8.39 4.81
C THR A 264 30.56 9.81 4.53
N GLU A 265 31.60 9.93 3.70
CA GLU A 265 32.08 11.23 3.21
C GLU A 265 30.99 12.04 2.45
N ASN A 266 29.99 11.34 1.88
CA ASN A 266 28.89 11.94 1.12
C ASN A 266 27.65 12.21 2.00
N GLY A 267 27.75 12.00 3.31
CA GLY A 267 26.70 12.22 4.29
C GLY A 267 26.13 10.95 4.91
N ASN A 268 25.03 11.12 5.63
CA ASN A 268 24.38 10.07 6.41
C ASN A 268 23.35 9.33 5.55
N PHE A 269 23.56 8.05 5.29
CA PHE A 269 22.63 7.22 4.53
C PHE A 269 21.87 6.27 5.45
N LEU A 270 20.88 5.58 4.89
CA LEU A 270 20.22 4.44 5.54
C LEU A 270 21.27 3.38 5.95
N PRO A 271 20.99 2.59 6.99
CA PRO A 271 21.87 1.50 7.39
C PRO A 271 21.92 0.41 6.32
N VAL A 272 22.85 -0.51 6.47
CA VAL A 272 22.98 -1.71 5.64
C VAL A 272 22.85 -2.93 6.54
N ASN A 273 22.12 -3.95 6.10
CA ASN A 273 21.99 -5.22 6.82
C ASN A 273 22.10 -6.39 5.85
N ASN A 274 23.28 -7.02 5.82
CA ASN A 274 23.58 -8.11 4.90
C ASN A 274 22.82 -9.41 5.25
N SER A 275 22.19 -9.48 6.43
CA SER A 275 21.37 -10.60 6.87
C SER A 275 19.87 -10.38 6.60
N ASP A 276 19.48 -9.24 6.00
CA ASP A 276 18.07 -9.01 5.66
C ASP A 276 17.62 -9.93 4.52
N THR A 277 16.63 -10.77 4.81
CA THR A 277 16.03 -11.71 3.85
C THR A 277 14.71 -11.20 3.28
N THR A 278 14.26 -10.02 3.70
CA THR A 278 12.95 -9.48 3.34
C THR A 278 12.96 -8.58 2.11
N ASP A 279 14.11 -8.04 1.72
CA ASP A 279 14.23 -7.13 0.57
C ASP A 279 13.91 -7.84 -0.77
N PHE A 280 13.08 -7.20 -1.61
CA PHE A 280 12.65 -7.77 -2.90
C PHE A 280 13.51 -7.39 -4.10
N PHE A 281 14.32 -6.35 -3.99
CA PHE A 281 15.07 -5.75 -5.11
C PHE A 281 16.58 -5.88 -4.98
N CYS A 282 17.05 -6.42 -3.86
CA CYS A 282 18.46 -6.64 -3.59
C CYS A 282 18.83 -8.12 -3.68
N THR A 283 19.78 -8.43 -4.54
CA THR A 283 20.32 -9.79 -4.69
C THR A 283 21.25 -10.18 -3.54
N GLU A 284 21.43 -11.48 -3.29
CA GLU A 284 22.35 -11.97 -2.26
C GLU A 284 23.81 -11.54 -2.52
N GLU A 285 24.21 -11.40 -3.79
CA GLU A 285 25.52 -10.86 -4.16
C GLU A 285 25.65 -9.39 -3.71
N GLU A 286 24.66 -8.56 -4.01
CA GLU A 286 24.65 -7.14 -3.60
C GLU A 286 24.62 -6.98 -2.07
N LYS A 287 23.89 -7.84 -1.36
CA LYS A 287 23.92 -7.89 0.12
C LYS A 287 25.32 -8.25 0.63
N SER A 288 25.97 -9.25 0.05
CA SER A 288 27.32 -9.66 0.48
C SER A 288 28.35 -8.53 0.32
N GLU A 289 28.12 -7.61 -0.63
CA GLU A 289 28.94 -6.44 -0.89
C GLU A 289 28.45 -5.17 -0.16
N SER A 290 27.45 -5.29 0.73
CA SER A 290 26.90 -4.17 1.50
C SER A 290 26.34 -3.03 0.63
N LYS A 291 25.77 -3.35 -0.53
CA LYS A 291 25.26 -2.36 -1.51
C LYS A 291 23.81 -1.92 -1.26
N CYS A 292 23.08 -2.62 -0.39
CA CYS A 292 21.64 -2.45 -0.23
C CYS A 292 21.29 -1.82 1.11
N PHE A 293 20.40 -0.84 1.04
CA PHE A 293 19.90 -0.17 2.24
C PHE A 293 18.91 -1.04 3.00
N TYR A 294 18.85 -0.79 4.30
CA TYR A 294 17.93 -1.40 5.25
C TYR A 294 17.02 -0.32 5.81
N SER A 295 15.71 -0.54 5.79
CA SER A 295 14.68 0.43 6.19
C SER A 295 13.42 -0.26 6.70
N GLY A 296 12.35 0.47 7.05
CA GLY A 296 11.08 -0.12 7.46
C GLY A 296 10.40 -0.96 6.38
N ASP A 297 10.53 -0.55 5.11
CA ASP A 297 9.89 -1.20 3.96
C ASP A 297 10.86 -2.04 3.11
N PRO A 298 10.50 -3.29 2.71
CA PRO A 298 11.36 -4.20 1.94
C PRO A 298 11.57 -3.79 0.48
N ARG A 299 10.99 -2.68 0.02
CA ARG A 299 11.13 -2.16 -1.34
C ARG A 299 12.07 -0.96 -1.41
N VAL A 300 12.78 -0.65 -0.33
CA VAL A 300 13.69 0.50 -0.24
C VAL A 300 14.71 0.57 -1.39
N ASN A 301 15.19 -0.58 -1.88
CA ASN A 301 16.20 -0.66 -2.94
C ASN A 301 15.62 -0.73 -4.37
N GLN A 302 14.31 -0.49 -4.56
CA GLN A 302 13.68 -0.58 -5.88
C GLN A 302 14.25 0.41 -6.90
N HIS A 303 14.53 1.66 -6.47
CA HIS A 303 15.27 2.65 -7.25
C HIS A 303 15.77 3.78 -6.35
N VAL A 304 16.80 4.48 -6.83
CA VAL A 304 17.53 5.50 -6.06
C VAL A 304 16.64 6.63 -5.52
N PRO A 305 15.69 7.22 -6.28
CA PRO A 305 14.79 8.24 -5.73
C PRO A 305 13.97 7.79 -4.51
N LEU A 306 13.50 6.53 -4.47
CA LEU A 306 12.75 6.00 -3.34
C LEU A 306 13.64 5.84 -2.10
N SER A 307 14.84 5.27 -2.25
CA SER A 307 15.82 5.18 -1.16
C SER A 307 16.23 6.57 -0.67
N GLY A 308 16.30 7.54 -1.58
CA GLY A 308 16.55 8.94 -1.28
C GLY A 308 15.46 9.54 -0.39
N MET A 309 14.18 9.29 -0.70
CA MET A 309 13.07 9.74 0.16
C MET A 309 13.14 9.13 1.56
N GLN A 310 13.33 7.81 1.67
CA GLN A 310 13.43 7.17 2.98
C GLN A 310 14.66 7.66 3.78
N THR A 311 15.78 7.94 3.09
CA THR A 311 16.95 8.58 3.72
C THR A 311 16.61 9.96 4.28
N LEU A 312 15.79 10.76 3.58
CA LEU A 312 15.35 12.08 4.06
C LEU A 312 14.51 11.94 5.34
N PHE A 313 13.55 11.01 5.38
CA PHE A 313 12.74 10.78 6.58
C PHE A 313 13.57 10.31 7.78
N VAL A 314 14.57 9.45 7.58
CA VAL A 314 15.48 9.03 8.66
C VAL A 314 16.34 10.19 9.17
N ARG A 315 16.85 11.03 8.25
CA ARG A 315 17.59 12.24 8.64
C ARG A 315 16.70 13.20 9.41
N GLU A 316 15.44 13.35 9.01
CA GLU A 316 14.48 14.23 9.69
C GLU A 316 14.15 13.72 11.09
N HIS A 317 13.87 12.43 11.25
CA HIS A 317 13.71 11.82 12.57
C HIS A 317 14.92 12.08 13.47
N ASN A 318 16.14 11.87 12.98
CA ASN A 318 17.35 12.12 13.77
C ASN A 318 17.56 13.61 14.11
N ARG A 319 17.11 14.52 13.23
CA ARG A 319 17.10 15.96 13.47
C ARG A 319 16.12 16.32 14.59
N ILE A 320 14.89 15.80 14.53
CA ILE A 320 13.84 16.02 15.54
C ILE A 320 14.29 15.46 16.89
N ALA A 321 14.74 14.20 16.95
CA ALA A 321 15.22 13.57 18.18
C ALA A 321 16.36 14.36 18.84
N THR A 322 17.28 14.92 18.05
CA THR A 322 18.35 15.80 18.58
C THR A 322 17.77 17.05 19.25
N ILE A 323 16.84 17.73 18.59
CA ILE A 323 16.21 18.94 19.13
C ILE A 323 15.40 18.61 20.38
N LEU A 324 14.66 17.50 20.38
CA LEU A 324 13.87 17.06 21.53
C LEU A 324 14.75 16.72 22.74
N LYS A 325 15.92 16.09 22.53
CA LYS A 325 16.88 15.81 23.61
C LYS A 325 17.44 17.10 24.22
N ASP A 326 17.79 18.07 23.39
CA ASP A 326 18.32 19.36 23.86
C ASP A 326 17.26 20.14 24.67
N LEU A 327 16.00 20.11 24.23
CA LEU A 327 14.89 20.77 24.93
C LEU A 327 14.43 20.02 26.18
N ASN A 328 14.53 18.69 26.18
CA ASN A 328 14.07 17.82 27.25
C ASN A 328 15.17 16.82 27.68
N PRO A 329 16.24 17.28 28.37
CA PRO A 329 17.36 16.40 28.74
C PRO A 329 16.95 15.22 29.63
N GLN A 330 15.85 15.36 30.37
CA GLN A 330 15.29 14.34 31.26
C GLN A 330 14.49 13.23 30.55
N TRP A 331 14.17 13.38 29.27
CA TRP A 331 13.45 12.35 28.54
C TRP A 331 14.37 11.15 28.27
N ASP A 332 13.79 9.97 28.45
CA ASP A 332 14.42 8.70 28.11
C ASP A 332 14.40 8.47 26.59
N GLU A 333 15.10 7.40 26.18
CA GLU A 333 15.24 7.07 24.77
C GLU A 333 13.91 6.78 24.08
N GLU A 334 13.04 6.02 24.75
CA GLU A 334 11.77 5.59 24.17
C GLU A 334 10.86 6.78 23.89
N ARG A 335 10.76 7.70 24.85
CA ARG A 335 10.00 8.92 24.64
C ARG A 335 10.58 9.76 23.51
N LEU A 336 11.90 9.94 23.45
CA LEU A 336 12.54 10.70 22.37
C LEU A 336 12.24 10.10 20.99
N TYR A 337 12.33 8.78 20.88
CA TYR A 337 12.04 8.07 19.65
C TYR A 337 10.58 8.22 19.23
N GLN A 338 9.63 7.98 20.15
CA GLN A 338 8.20 8.03 19.84
C GLN A 338 7.72 9.45 19.50
N GLU A 339 8.22 10.47 20.21
CA GLU A 339 7.90 11.87 19.91
C GLU A 339 8.51 12.30 18.56
N ALA A 340 9.76 11.90 18.28
CA ALA A 340 10.38 12.18 16.98
C ALA A 340 9.69 11.43 15.83
N ARG A 341 9.16 10.22 16.08
CA ARG A 341 8.31 9.48 15.13
C ARG A 341 6.98 10.21 14.92
N PHE A 342 6.30 10.61 15.98
CA PHE A 342 5.03 11.33 15.94
C PHE A 342 5.13 12.59 15.07
N ASP A 343 6.12 13.45 15.33
CA ASP A 343 6.33 14.67 14.55
C ASP A 343 6.63 14.37 13.07
N ASN A 344 7.45 13.34 12.79
CA ASN A 344 7.81 12.97 11.42
C ASN A 344 6.62 12.38 10.64
N VAL A 345 5.74 11.62 11.30
CA VAL A 345 4.49 11.13 10.72
C VAL A 345 3.54 12.30 10.43
N SER A 346 3.39 13.24 11.37
CA SER A 346 2.57 14.44 11.15
C SER A 346 3.07 15.24 9.95
N ASP A 347 4.39 15.33 9.76
CA ASP A 347 5.00 15.94 8.58
C ASP A 347 4.70 15.17 7.28
N HIS A 348 4.58 13.84 7.35
CA HIS A 348 4.20 13.00 6.21
C HIS A 348 2.72 13.19 5.83
N GLU A 349 1.82 13.24 6.82
CA GLU A 349 0.38 13.40 6.58
C GLU A 349 0.00 14.79 6.01
N THR A 350 0.83 15.82 6.25
CA THR A 350 0.52 17.22 5.90
C THR A 350 1.15 17.73 4.61
N LYS A 351 2.22 17.08 4.12
CA LYS A 351 2.94 17.46 2.89
C LYS A 351 2.45 16.67 1.69
#